data_AF-A0A8T9SJA3-F1
#
_entry.id   AF-A0A8T9SJA3-F1
#
_cell.length_a   1.000
_cell.length_b   1.000
_cell.length_c   1.000
_cell.angle_alpha   90.00
_cell.angle_beta   90.00
_cell.angle_gamma   90.00
#
_symmetry.space_group_name_H-M   'P 1'
#
loop_
_entity.id
_entity.type
_entity.pdbx_description
1 polymer ?
#
loop_
_entity_poly.entity_id
_entity_poly.type
_entity_poly.pdbx_seq_one_letter_code
_entity_poly.pdbx_strand_id
1 'polypeptide(L)'
;MELAAITAWLASARPFAQGVALYAQVGTNATYQRLFALGESDYSAQVLARELRAMVGEVKEEIAALANAAPPPEPPAAALPTPAPVVPNTPVGVGSPALAQVRAQLRAVRDERSQAHAQLTARNLGKKARYAVAARILELTDQEVKLKEAEAHVLAHGRLPGPVPTAEIDDAGVLRQRLTNLLSLRSKLKKRPDRADDLAAAEAEIILIRSKLHS
;
A
#
# COMPACT_ATOMS: atom_id res chain seq x y z
N MET A 1 8.03 -18.36 -35.20
CA MET A 1 8.06 -16.93 -35.57
C MET A 1 7.62 -16.01 -34.44
N GLU A 2 6.78 -16.47 -33.50
CA GLU A 2 6.11 -15.59 -32.52
C GLU A 2 6.99 -15.11 -31.36
N LEU A 3 7.99 -15.89 -30.94
CA LEU A 3 8.90 -15.49 -29.85
C LEU A 3 9.77 -14.27 -30.22
N ALA A 4 10.19 -14.17 -31.49
CA ALA A 4 10.93 -13.01 -31.99
C ALA A 4 10.06 -11.74 -32.00
N ALA A 5 8.75 -11.89 -32.22
CA ALA A 5 7.81 -10.79 -32.14
C ALA A 5 7.60 -10.33 -30.68
N ILE A 6 7.56 -11.26 -29.72
CA ILE A 6 7.47 -10.93 -28.29
C ILE A 6 8.73 -10.21 -27.81
N THR A 7 9.93 -10.68 -28.19
CA THR A 7 11.18 -10.01 -27.81
C THR A 7 11.32 -8.63 -28.45
N ALA A 8 10.95 -8.48 -29.72
CA ALA A 8 10.91 -7.17 -30.39
C ALA A 8 9.90 -6.22 -29.72
N TRP A 9 8.71 -6.72 -29.37
CA TRP A 9 7.71 -5.93 -28.67
C TRP A 9 8.20 -5.49 -27.27
N LEU A 10 8.83 -6.39 -26.50
CA LEU A 10 9.40 -6.08 -25.19
C LEU A 10 10.51 -5.02 -25.24
N ALA A 11 11.21 -4.90 -26.37
CA ALA A 11 12.23 -3.89 -26.63
C ALA A 11 11.69 -2.57 -27.21
N SER A 12 10.42 -2.53 -27.63
CA SER A 12 9.76 -1.36 -28.21
C SER A 12 9.11 -0.44 -27.16
N ALA A 13 8.33 0.55 -27.62
CA ALA A 13 7.47 1.38 -26.76
C ALA A 13 6.30 0.60 -26.11
N ARG A 14 6.15 -0.70 -26.42
CA ARG A 14 5.16 -1.64 -25.83
C ARG A 14 3.70 -1.16 -25.95
N PRO A 15 3.20 -0.88 -27.17
CA PRO A 15 1.79 -0.56 -27.36
C PRO A 15 0.91 -1.73 -26.88
N PHE A 16 -0.02 -1.44 -25.97
CA PHE A 16 -0.81 -2.43 -25.24
C PHE A 16 -1.59 -3.36 -26.17
N ALA A 17 -2.31 -2.80 -27.15
CA ALA A 17 -3.09 -3.58 -28.12
C ALA A 17 -2.25 -4.64 -28.87
N GLN A 18 -1.01 -4.32 -29.23
CA GLN A 18 -0.11 -5.27 -29.89
C GLN A 18 0.35 -6.36 -28.92
N GLY A 19 0.61 -6.01 -27.66
CA GLY A 19 0.96 -6.98 -26.63
C GLY A 19 -0.18 -7.95 -26.33
N VAL A 20 -1.43 -7.46 -26.30
CA VAL A 20 -2.61 -8.31 -26.10
C VAL A 20 -2.79 -9.28 -27.26
N ALA A 21 -2.58 -8.83 -28.51
CA ALA A 21 -2.62 -9.71 -29.68
C ALA A 21 -1.55 -10.81 -29.60
N LEU A 22 -0.32 -10.45 -29.20
CA LEU A 22 0.75 -11.43 -28.96
C LEU A 22 0.36 -12.42 -27.85
N TYR A 23 -0.16 -11.93 -26.73
CA TYR A 23 -0.58 -12.79 -25.62
C TYR A 23 -1.76 -13.69 -25.98
N ALA A 24 -2.68 -13.27 -26.86
CA ALA A 24 -3.78 -14.11 -27.31
C ALA A 24 -3.30 -15.29 -28.17
N GLN A 25 -2.16 -15.14 -28.87
CA GLN A 25 -1.58 -16.20 -29.70
C GLN A 25 -0.86 -17.25 -28.86
N VAL A 26 -0.11 -16.83 -27.83
CA VAL A 26 0.76 -17.73 -27.05
C VAL A 26 0.30 -18.02 -25.62
N GLY A 27 -0.61 -17.21 -25.07
CA GLY A 27 -1.00 -17.25 -23.68
C GLY A 27 -2.09 -18.25 -23.37
N THR A 28 -1.87 -19.08 -22.37
CA THR A 28 -2.79 -20.16 -21.96
C THR A 28 -3.72 -19.76 -20.81
N ASN A 29 -3.44 -18.66 -20.10
CA ASN A 29 -4.20 -18.27 -18.91
C ASN A 29 -5.43 -17.42 -19.28
N ALA A 30 -6.61 -18.07 -19.27
CA ALA A 30 -7.90 -17.44 -19.54
C ALA A 30 -8.22 -16.24 -18.61
N THR A 31 -7.67 -16.20 -17.39
CA THR A 31 -7.88 -15.09 -16.45
C THR A 31 -7.20 -13.82 -16.97
N TYR A 32 -5.98 -13.93 -17.49
CA TYR A 32 -5.26 -12.79 -18.03
C TYR A 32 -5.81 -12.35 -19.38
N GLN A 33 -6.28 -13.29 -20.22
CA GLN A 33 -7.02 -12.93 -21.43
C GLN A 33 -8.26 -12.08 -21.12
N ARG A 34 -9.03 -12.44 -20.08
CA ARG A 34 -10.17 -11.62 -19.62
C ARG A 34 -9.71 -10.28 -19.06
N LEU A 35 -8.63 -10.25 -18.27
CA LEU A 35 -8.06 -9.01 -17.74
C LEU A 35 -7.68 -8.03 -18.86
N PHE A 36 -7.07 -8.52 -19.94
CA PHE A 36 -6.64 -7.69 -21.06
C PHE A 36 -7.81 -7.23 -21.94
N ALA A 37 -8.90 -8.00 -21.99
CA ALA A 37 -10.12 -7.61 -22.69
C ALA A 37 -10.87 -6.45 -22.01
N LEU A 38 -10.65 -6.22 -20.71
CA LEU A 38 -11.28 -5.12 -19.95
C LEU A 38 -10.68 -3.75 -20.26
N GLY A 39 -9.52 -3.69 -20.92
CA GLY A 39 -8.89 -2.45 -21.36
C GLY A 39 -7.51 -2.19 -20.75
N GLU A 40 -6.91 -1.08 -21.22
CA GLU A 40 -5.58 -0.64 -20.79
C GLU A 40 -5.65 0.09 -19.46
N SER A 41 -4.81 -0.34 -18.53
CA SER A 41 -4.52 0.29 -17.25
C SER A 41 -3.05 0.05 -16.94
N ASP A 42 -2.45 0.86 -16.06
CA ASP A 42 -1.05 0.66 -15.65
C ASP A 42 -0.81 -0.76 -15.12
N TYR A 43 -1.80 -1.30 -14.39
CA TYR A 43 -1.76 -2.66 -13.87
C TYR A 43 -1.80 -3.71 -14.99
N SER A 44 -2.78 -3.62 -15.91
CA SER A 44 -2.91 -4.60 -17.00
C SER A 44 -1.71 -4.55 -17.95
N ALA A 45 -1.12 -3.38 -18.21
CA ALA A 45 0.11 -3.23 -19.00
C ALA A 45 1.33 -3.89 -18.33
N GLN A 46 1.49 -3.71 -17.01
CA GLN A 46 2.57 -4.35 -16.26
C GLN A 46 2.42 -5.88 -16.23
N VAL A 47 1.21 -6.38 -15.99
CA VAL A 47 0.92 -7.82 -16.00
C VAL A 47 1.20 -8.40 -17.38
N LEU A 48 0.73 -7.77 -18.45
CA LEU A 48 0.98 -8.20 -19.83
C LEU A 48 2.48 -8.32 -20.14
N ALA A 49 3.26 -7.29 -19.80
CA ALA A 49 4.71 -7.30 -20.03
C ALA A 49 5.44 -8.36 -19.18
N ARG A 50 4.96 -8.65 -17.97
CA ARG A 50 5.52 -9.69 -17.11
C ARG A 50 5.26 -11.08 -17.69
N GLU A 51 4.02 -11.38 -18.08
CA GLU A 51 3.66 -12.70 -18.59
C GLU A 51 4.34 -12.99 -19.94
N LEU A 52 4.38 -12.01 -20.84
CA LEU A 52 5.12 -12.15 -22.10
C LEU A 52 6.63 -12.35 -21.88
N ARG A 53 7.21 -11.73 -20.85
CA ARG A 53 8.61 -11.97 -20.47
C ARG A 53 8.82 -13.37 -19.90
N ALA A 54 7.88 -13.88 -19.11
CA ALA A 54 7.94 -15.24 -18.57
C ALA A 54 7.95 -16.29 -19.70
N MET A 55 7.13 -16.10 -20.73
CA MET A 55 7.09 -17.00 -21.89
C MET A 55 8.41 -17.02 -22.69
N VAL A 56 9.10 -15.88 -22.80
CA VAL A 56 10.43 -15.83 -23.42
C VAL A 56 11.50 -16.45 -22.51
N GLY A 57 11.34 -16.35 -21.18
CA GLY A 57 12.25 -16.91 -20.18
C GLY A 57 12.16 -18.44 -20.06
N GLU A 58 10.96 -18.99 -19.98
CA GLU A 58 10.71 -20.44 -19.88
C GLU A 58 11.22 -21.18 -21.14
N VAL A 59 11.07 -20.59 -22.32
CA VAL A 59 11.56 -21.22 -23.57
C VAL A 59 13.07 -21.10 -23.75
N LYS A 60 13.73 -20.09 -23.16
CA LYS A 60 15.20 -19.99 -23.23
C LYS A 60 15.88 -21.09 -22.41
N GLU A 61 15.24 -21.56 -21.35
CA GLU A 61 15.69 -22.73 -20.59
C GLU A 61 15.38 -24.04 -21.33
N GLU A 62 14.24 -24.15 -22.03
CA GLU A 62 13.91 -25.34 -22.83
C GLU A 62 14.83 -25.55 -24.05
N ILE A 63 15.25 -24.46 -24.73
CA ILE A 63 16.20 -24.55 -25.85
C ILE A 63 17.63 -24.83 -25.34
N ALA A 64 18.00 -24.34 -24.15
CA ALA A 64 19.29 -24.65 -23.53
C ALA A 64 19.36 -26.10 -23.01
N ALA A 65 18.24 -26.65 -22.53
CA ALA A 65 18.14 -28.02 -22.03
C ALA A 65 18.23 -29.09 -23.14
N LEU A 66 17.83 -28.77 -24.38
CA LEU A 66 17.96 -29.65 -25.54
C LEU A 66 19.36 -29.62 -26.20
N ALA A 67 20.20 -28.64 -25.88
CA ALA A 67 21.49 -28.43 -26.54
C ALA A 67 22.72 -28.87 -25.74
N ASN A 68 22.60 -29.24 -24.46
CA ASN A 68 23.76 -29.57 -23.62
C ASN A 68 23.54 -30.81 -22.75
N ALA A 69 23.71 -32.00 -23.35
CA ALA A 69 24.12 -33.18 -22.60
C ALA A 69 25.65 -33.20 -22.49
N ALA A 70 26.18 -32.61 -21.42
CA ALA A 70 27.55 -32.81 -20.96
C ALA A 70 27.59 -32.72 -19.42
N PRO A 71 28.36 -33.59 -18.72
CA PRO A 71 28.39 -33.66 -17.26
C PRO A 71 29.09 -32.44 -16.62
N PRO A 72 28.82 -32.17 -15.34
CA PRO A 72 29.03 -30.86 -14.72
C PRO A 72 30.48 -30.63 -14.31
N PRO A 73 31.04 -29.41 -14.43
CA PRO A 73 32.15 -29.00 -13.60
C PRO A 73 31.63 -28.45 -12.27
N GLU A 74 32.18 -28.95 -11.16
CA GLU A 74 31.99 -28.42 -9.81
C GLU A 74 32.32 -26.92 -9.77
N PRO A 75 31.45 -26.05 -9.21
CA PRO A 75 31.83 -24.69 -8.92
C PRO A 75 32.69 -24.66 -7.64
N PRO A 76 33.84 -23.96 -7.64
CA PRO A 76 34.58 -23.69 -6.41
C PRO A 76 33.73 -22.85 -5.47
N ALA A 77 33.86 -23.12 -4.17
CA ALA A 77 33.20 -22.43 -3.08
C ALA A 77 33.47 -20.91 -3.15
N ALA A 78 32.55 -20.18 -3.79
CA ALA A 78 32.50 -18.73 -3.74
C ALA A 78 31.80 -18.32 -2.44
N ALA A 79 32.55 -17.62 -1.60
CA ALA A 79 32.12 -17.08 -0.32
C ALA A 79 30.77 -16.35 -0.44
N LEU A 80 29.92 -16.61 0.55
CA LEU A 80 28.69 -15.88 0.80
C LEU A 80 28.95 -14.36 0.73
N PRO A 81 28.25 -13.60 -0.12
CA PRO A 81 28.25 -12.16 0.02
C PRO A 81 27.52 -11.82 1.32
N THR A 82 28.28 -11.28 2.27
CA THR A 82 27.81 -10.55 3.44
C THR A 82 26.62 -9.67 3.04
N PRO A 83 25.49 -9.66 3.78
CA PRO A 83 24.37 -8.80 3.45
C PRO A 83 24.85 -7.34 3.44
N ALA A 84 24.87 -6.73 2.25
CA ALA A 84 25.12 -5.32 2.11
C ALA A 84 24.01 -4.56 2.85
N PRO A 85 24.34 -3.49 3.59
CA PRO A 85 23.35 -2.67 4.25
C PRO A 85 22.38 -2.13 3.19
N VAL A 86 21.10 -2.36 3.43
CA VAL A 86 20.00 -1.78 2.65
C VAL A 86 20.19 -0.27 2.68
N VAL A 87 20.70 0.29 1.58
CA VAL A 87 20.67 1.73 1.34
C VAL A 87 19.21 2.06 1.01
N PRO A 88 18.48 2.81 1.85
CA PRO A 88 17.16 3.26 1.47
C PRO A 88 17.31 4.26 0.32
N ASN A 89 17.03 3.80 -0.89
CA ASN A 89 16.66 4.65 -2.00
C ASN A 89 15.44 5.47 -1.55
N THR A 90 15.72 6.68 -1.10
CA THR A 90 14.72 7.65 -0.66
C THR A 90 14.58 8.67 -1.78
N PRO A 91 13.59 8.54 -2.68
CA PRO A 91 13.22 9.68 -3.51
C PRO A 91 12.42 10.65 -2.64
N VAL A 92 13.03 11.81 -2.43
CA VAL A 92 12.46 13.14 -2.16
C VAL A 92 11.00 13.18 -1.74
N GLY A 93 10.78 13.38 -0.45
CA GLY A 93 9.52 13.76 0.17
C GLY A 93 9.80 14.05 1.65
N VAL A 94 10.09 15.32 1.94
CA VAL A 94 10.47 15.92 3.23
C VAL A 94 9.97 15.14 4.45
N GLY A 95 10.91 14.70 5.29
CA GLY A 95 10.71 13.79 6.42
C GLY A 95 9.81 14.32 7.52
N SER A 96 8.50 14.28 7.30
CA SER A 96 7.53 14.39 8.38
C SER A 96 7.59 13.12 9.23
N PRO A 97 7.84 13.20 10.56
CA PRO A 97 7.85 12.04 11.44
C PRO A 97 6.50 11.29 11.40
N ALA A 98 5.40 12.00 11.14
CA ALA A 98 4.08 11.42 10.93
C ALA A 98 4.05 10.51 9.69
N LEU A 99 4.65 10.93 8.57
CA LEU A 99 4.69 10.13 7.35
C LEU A 99 5.54 8.86 7.55
N ALA A 100 6.68 8.99 8.23
CA ALA A 100 7.53 7.85 8.56
C ALA A 100 6.80 6.83 9.44
N GLN A 101 6.04 7.31 10.43
CA GLN A 101 5.22 6.46 11.30
C GLN A 101 4.14 5.70 10.51
N VAL A 102 3.37 6.39 9.66
CA VAL A 102 2.32 5.75 8.84
C VAL A 102 2.92 4.70 7.91
N ARG A 103 4.06 5.00 7.28
CA ARG A 103 4.75 4.04 6.40
C ARG A 103 5.29 2.83 7.15
N ALA A 104 5.80 3.01 8.36
CA ALA A 104 6.22 1.91 9.21
C ALA A 104 5.05 0.99 9.57
N GLN A 105 3.89 1.58 9.90
CA GLN A 105 2.65 0.83 10.17
C GLN A 105 2.15 0.10 8.93
N LEU A 106 2.14 0.75 7.76
CA LEU A 106 1.78 0.12 6.48
C LEU A 106 2.64 -1.10 6.19
N ARG A 107 3.96 -0.99 6.41
CA ARG A 107 4.88 -2.11 6.22
C ARG A 107 4.54 -3.27 7.16
N ALA A 108 4.36 -2.99 8.45
CA ALA A 108 4.02 -4.00 9.44
C ALA A 108 2.71 -4.73 9.10
N VAL A 109 1.65 -3.99 8.73
CA VAL A 109 0.36 -4.56 8.33
C VAL A 109 0.48 -5.44 7.08
N ARG A 110 1.29 -5.02 6.08
CA ARG A 110 1.54 -5.82 4.87
C ARG A 110 2.31 -7.09 5.14
N ASP A 111 3.32 -7.01 6.01
CA ASP A 111 4.13 -8.16 6.41
C ASP A 111 3.24 -9.18 7.16
N GLU A 112 2.43 -8.71 8.11
CA GLU A 112 1.48 -9.56 8.85
C GLU A 112 0.44 -10.19 7.92
N ARG A 113 -0.13 -9.41 6.97
CA ARG A 113 -1.10 -9.94 6.01
C ARG A 113 -0.48 -11.02 5.14
N SER A 114 0.75 -10.80 4.67
CA SER A 114 1.50 -11.77 3.86
C SER A 114 1.74 -13.07 4.64
N GLN A 115 2.11 -12.96 5.92
CA GLN A 115 2.26 -14.11 6.81
C GLN A 115 0.92 -14.85 7.02
N ALA A 116 -0.19 -14.12 7.22
CA ALA A 116 -1.51 -14.72 7.36
C ALA A 116 -1.96 -15.45 6.08
N HIS A 117 -1.68 -14.91 4.90
CA HIS A 117 -1.90 -15.61 3.63
C HIS A 117 -1.09 -16.90 3.54
N ALA A 118 0.19 -16.88 3.93
CA ALA A 118 1.01 -18.09 3.96
C ALA A 118 0.41 -19.15 4.91
N GLN A 119 -0.03 -18.73 6.11
CA GLN A 119 -0.70 -19.63 7.07
C GLN A 119 -1.99 -20.24 6.52
N LEU A 120 -2.78 -19.48 5.75
CA LEU A 120 -4.02 -19.96 5.15
C LEU A 120 -3.80 -21.17 4.22
N THR A 121 -2.62 -21.24 3.58
CA THR A 121 -2.22 -22.34 2.68
C THR A 121 -1.61 -23.56 3.38
N ALA A 122 -1.43 -23.51 4.71
CA ALA A 122 -0.84 -24.60 5.46
C ALA A 122 -1.69 -25.88 5.42
N ARG A 123 -1.04 -27.02 5.12
CA ARG A 123 -1.71 -28.33 4.87
C ARG A 123 -2.56 -28.83 6.05
N ASN A 124 -2.19 -28.50 7.28
CA ASN A 124 -2.83 -29.04 8.50
C ASN A 124 -3.69 -28.01 9.24
N LEU A 125 -4.14 -26.95 8.58
CA LEU A 125 -4.97 -25.93 9.21
C LEU A 125 -6.44 -26.39 9.28
N GLY A 126 -6.93 -26.63 10.50
CA GLY A 126 -8.34 -27.00 10.74
C GLY A 126 -9.33 -25.90 10.31
N LYS A 127 -10.57 -26.28 10.00
CA LYS A 127 -11.61 -25.38 9.45
C LYS A 127 -11.81 -24.09 10.26
N LYS A 128 -11.92 -24.20 11.59
CA LYS A 128 -12.08 -23.04 12.49
C LYS A 128 -10.88 -22.09 12.44
N ALA A 129 -9.67 -22.63 12.45
CA ALA A 129 -8.44 -21.84 12.36
C ALA A 129 -8.32 -21.17 10.98
N ARG A 130 -8.71 -21.86 9.90
CA ARG A 130 -8.76 -21.28 8.55
C ARG A 130 -9.68 -20.07 8.45
N TYR A 131 -10.87 -20.14 9.06
CA TYR A 131 -11.77 -18.97 9.12
C TYR A 131 -11.20 -17.82 9.95
N ALA A 132 -10.54 -18.11 11.08
CA ALA A 132 -9.91 -17.08 11.89
C ALA A 132 -8.80 -16.35 11.11
N VAL A 133 -7.95 -17.09 10.39
CA VAL A 133 -6.90 -16.51 9.53
C VAL A 133 -7.52 -15.68 8.40
N ALA A 134 -8.57 -16.18 7.75
CA ALA A 134 -9.28 -15.44 6.70
C ALA A 134 -9.88 -14.13 7.24
N ALA A 135 -10.51 -14.15 8.42
CA ALA A 135 -11.04 -12.96 9.07
C ALA A 135 -9.94 -11.95 9.40
N ARG A 136 -8.78 -12.42 9.88
CA ARG A 136 -7.62 -11.57 10.15
C ARG A 136 -7.09 -10.90 8.88
N ILE A 137 -7.05 -11.61 7.76
CA ILE A 137 -6.65 -11.04 6.45
C ILE A 137 -7.59 -9.89 6.06
N LEU A 138 -8.91 -10.06 6.23
CA LEU A 138 -9.88 -9.00 5.94
C LEU A 138 -9.65 -7.77 6.83
N GLU A 139 -9.48 -7.98 8.13
CA GLU A 139 -9.20 -6.90 9.07
C GLU A 139 -7.90 -6.13 8.70
N LEU A 140 -6.83 -6.85 8.37
CA LEU A 140 -5.56 -6.24 7.94
C LEU A 140 -5.70 -5.49 6.61
N THR A 141 -6.60 -5.95 5.73
CA THR A 141 -6.90 -5.27 4.46
C THR A 141 -7.60 -3.94 4.72
N ASP A 142 -8.61 -3.93 5.61
CA ASP A 142 -9.30 -2.71 6.02
C ASP A 142 -8.34 -1.72 6.70
N GLN A 143 -7.42 -2.23 7.53
CA GLN A 143 -6.39 -1.41 8.16
C GLN A 143 -5.42 -0.80 7.14
N GLU A 144 -5.02 -1.54 6.10
CA GLU A 144 -4.17 -1.00 5.04
C GLU A 144 -4.86 0.15 4.29
N VAL A 145 -6.16 0.04 4.01
CA VAL A 145 -6.93 1.11 3.36
C VAL A 145 -6.93 2.38 4.21
N LYS A 146 -7.25 2.26 5.51
CA LYS A 146 -7.23 3.41 6.45
C LYS A 146 -5.86 4.06 6.55
N LEU A 147 -4.79 3.27 6.55
CA LEU A 147 -3.42 3.78 6.61
C LEU A 147 -3.01 4.47 5.30
N LYS A 148 -3.48 4.01 4.14
CA LYS A 148 -3.27 4.70 2.86
C LYS A 148 -4.00 6.04 2.82
N GLU A 149 -5.22 6.10 3.35
CA GLU A 149 -5.95 7.36 3.50
C GLU A 149 -5.21 8.33 4.43
N ALA A 150 -4.68 7.82 5.55
CA ALA A 150 -3.85 8.62 6.46
C ALA A 150 -2.55 9.10 5.80
N GLU A 151 -1.89 8.25 5.01
CA GLU A 151 -0.69 8.63 4.24
C GLU A 151 -1.02 9.74 3.24
N ALA A 152 -2.10 9.59 2.47
CA ALA A 152 -2.56 10.61 1.52
C ALA A 152 -2.89 11.93 2.23
N HIS A 153 -3.54 11.87 3.40
CA HIS A 153 -3.83 13.04 4.21
C HIS A 153 -2.54 13.72 4.71
N VAL A 154 -1.56 12.97 5.19
CA VAL A 154 -0.26 13.53 5.62
C VAL A 154 0.47 14.17 4.44
N LEU A 155 0.41 13.57 3.26
CA LEU A 155 1.01 14.16 2.06
C LEU A 155 0.31 15.45 1.64
N ALA A 156 -1.02 15.54 1.77
CA ALA A 156 -1.80 16.73 1.41
C ALA A 156 -1.73 17.86 2.45
N HIS A 157 -1.73 17.51 3.74
CA HIS A 157 -1.92 18.45 4.85
C HIS A 157 -0.72 18.54 5.81
N GLY A 158 0.31 17.74 5.61
CA GLY A 158 1.51 17.69 6.47
C GLY A 158 1.33 17.02 7.83
N ARG A 159 0.12 16.54 8.16
CA ARG A 159 -0.25 15.99 9.48
C ARG A 159 -1.15 14.77 9.40
N LEU A 160 -1.20 13.99 10.48
CA LEU A 160 -2.13 12.87 10.60
C LEU A 160 -3.59 13.34 10.56
N PRO A 161 -4.51 12.52 10.03
CA PRO A 161 -5.94 12.79 10.13
C PRO A 161 -6.34 12.88 11.60
N GLY A 162 -7.01 13.96 11.97
CA GLY A 162 -7.34 14.27 13.35
C GLY A 162 -8.03 15.63 13.48
N PRO A 163 -8.46 16.01 14.70
CA PRO A 163 -9.06 17.30 14.93
C PRO A 163 -8.05 18.40 14.60
N VAL A 164 -8.38 19.23 13.61
CA VAL A 164 -7.61 20.42 13.24
C VAL A 164 -7.50 21.33 14.47
N PRO A 165 -6.32 21.81 14.87
CA PRO A 165 -6.17 22.78 15.94
C PRO A 165 -7.04 24.01 15.66
N THR A 166 -7.77 24.48 16.67
CA THR A 166 -8.63 25.66 16.54
C THR A 166 -7.89 26.88 15.99
N ALA A 167 -6.60 27.01 16.29
CA ALA A 167 -5.75 28.08 15.79
C ALA A 167 -5.69 28.15 14.25
N GLU A 168 -5.87 27.02 13.56
CA GLU A 168 -5.78 26.93 12.09
C GLU A 168 -7.15 26.99 11.39
N ILE A 169 -8.25 27.09 12.13
CA ILE A 169 -9.59 27.17 11.54
C ILE A 169 -9.92 28.64 11.29
N ASP A 170 -10.06 29.02 10.03
CA ASP A 170 -10.43 30.38 9.63
C ASP A 170 -11.89 30.49 9.18
N ASP A 171 -12.56 29.36 8.93
CA ASP A 171 -13.99 29.35 8.59
C ASP A 171 -14.85 29.68 9.83
N ALA A 172 -15.58 30.80 9.76
CA ALA A 172 -16.42 31.27 10.85
C ALA A 172 -17.59 30.32 11.18
N GLY A 173 -18.12 29.58 10.20
CA GLY A 173 -19.17 28.58 10.40
C GLY A 173 -18.67 27.41 11.22
N VAL A 174 -17.50 26.87 10.86
CA VAL A 174 -16.82 25.79 11.59
C VAL A 174 -16.47 26.23 13.01
N LEU A 175 -15.97 27.47 13.18
CA LEU A 175 -15.68 28.05 14.50
C LEU A 175 -16.95 28.13 15.38
N ARG A 176 -18.08 28.61 14.85
CA ARG A 176 -19.36 28.67 15.59
C ARG A 176 -19.86 27.29 16.00
N GLN A 177 -19.78 26.31 15.10
CA GLN A 177 -20.18 24.93 15.41
C GLN A 177 -19.31 24.34 16.53
N ARG A 178 -17.99 24.51 16.44
CA ARG A 178 -17.05 24.05 17.47
C ARG A 178 -17.27 24.74 18.81
N LEU A 179 -17.57 26.04 18.81
CA LEU A 179 -17.92 26.79 20.02
C LEU A 179 -19.14 26.20 20.73
N THR A 180 -20.21 25.88 19.99
CA THR A 180 -21.42 25.25 20.54
C THR A 180 -21.09 23.90 21.18
N ASN A 181 -20.28 23.07 20.52
CA ASN A 181 -19.84 21.78 21.05
C ASN A 181 -19.03 21.93 22.34
N LEU A 182 -18.09 22.89 22.39
CA LEU A 182 -17.26 23.15 23.57
C LEU A 182 -18.08 23.72 24.74
N LEU A 183 -19.08 24.56 24.47
CA LEU A 183 -19.97 25.07 25.52
C LEU A 183 -20.78 23.92 26.16
N SER A 184 -21.25 22.97 25.35
CA SER A 184 -21.91 21.75 25.83
C SER A 184 -20.95 20.88 26.65
N LEU A 185 -19.72 20.67 26.16
CA LEU A 185 -18.70 19.91 26.86
C LEU A 185 -18.33 20.54 28.21
N ARG A 186 -18.12 21.87 28.24
CA ARG A 186 -17.84 22.64 29.46
C ARG A 186 -18.93 22.42 30.52
N SER A 187 -20.20 22.46 30.12
CA SER A 187 -21.31 22.23 31.06
C SER A 187 -21.29 20.82 31.68
N LYS A 188 -20.80 19.82 30.93
CA LYS A 188 -20.65 18.45 31.43
C LYS A 188 -19.42 18.34 32.35
N LEU A 189 -18.30 18.95 31.97
CA LEU A 189 -17.05 18.92 32.74
C LEU A 189 -17.14 19.67 34.07
N LYS A 190 -17.93 20.76 34.14
CA LYS A 190 -18.18 21.46 35.42
C LYS A 190 -18.77 20.58 36.52
N LYS A 191 -19.44 19.48 36.17
CA LYS A 191 -20.01 18.52 37.12
C LYS A 191 -19.01 17.43 37.54
N ARG A 192 -17.80 17.45 36.98
CA ARG A 192 -16.77 16.39 37.10
C ARG A 192 -15.46 16.99 37.63
N PRO A 193 -15.31 17.14 38.96
CA PRO A 193 -14.10 17.72 39.56
C PRO A 193 -12.85 16.88 39.29
N ASP A 194 -13.00 15.58 39.00
CA ASP A 194 -11.95 14.66 38.57
C ASP A 194 -11.31 15.04 37.22
N ARG A 195 -11.92 15.95 36.45
CA ARG A 195 -11.48 16.36 35.11
C ARG A 195 -11.26 17.88 35.01
N ALA A 196 -10.68 18.47 36.05
CA ALA A 196 -10.41 19.91 36.10
C ALA A 196 -9.49 20.40 34.95
N ASP A 197 -8.49 19.60 34.58
CA ASP A 197 -7.56 19.94 33.50
C ASP A 197 -8.27 20.02 32.14
N ASP A 198 -9.17 19.08 31.87
CA ASP A 198 -9.98 19.08 30.64
C ASP A 198 -10.93 20.29 30.59
N LEU A 199 -11.47 20.70 31.75
CA LEU A 199 -12.30 21.90 31.83
C LEU A 199 -11.49 23.15 31.49
N ALA A 200 -10.29 23.28 32.06
CA ALA A 200 -9.40 24.40 31.77
C ALA A 200 -9.01 24.44 30.28
N ALA A 201 -8.70 23.30 29.66
CA ALA A 201 -8.40 23.20 28.24
C ALA A 201 -9.59 23.63 27.36
N ALA A 202 -10.80 23.16 27.67
CA ALA A 202 -12.01 23.54 26.94
C ALA A 202 -12.32 25.05 27.07
N GLU A 203 -12.08 25.64 28.24
CA GLU A 203 -12.28 27.08 28.47
C GLU A 203 -11.27 27.94 27.70
N ALA A 204 -10.00 27.53 27.66
CA ALA A 204 -8.98 28.18 26.84
C ALA A 204 -9.34 28.15 25.34
N GLU A 205 -9.84 27.01 24.86
CA GLU A 205 -10.25 26.87 23.46
C GLU A 205 -11.49 27.72 23.12
N ILE A 206 -12.46 27.81 24.03
CA ILE A 206 -13.62 28.71 23.89
C ILE A 206 -13.18 30.17 23.76
N ILE A 207 -12.20 30.61 24.57
CA ILE A 207 -11.67 31.98 24.52
C ILE A 207 -11.02 32.24 23.15
N LEU A 208 -10.20 31.31 22.67
CA LEU A 208 -9.55 31.42 21.36
C LEU A 208 -10.56 31.51 20.20
N ILE A 209 -11.62 30.69 20.20
CA ILE A 209 -12.65 30.76 19.16
C ILE A 209 -13.37 32.10 19.20
N ARG A 210 -13.70 32.59 20.40
CA ARG A 210 -14.36 33.88 20.55
C ARG A 210 -13.47 35.00 20.03
N SER A 211 -12.18 35.01 20.32
CA SER A 211 -11.30 36.05 19.77
C SER A 211 -11.27 36.02 18.25
N LYS A 212 -11.18 34.84 17.62
CA LYS A 212 -11.19 34.70 16.15
C LYS A 212 -12.52 35.10 15.49
N LEU A 213 -13.64 34.99 16.19
CA LEU A 213 -14.96 35.39 15.66
C LEU A 213 -15.24 36.89 15.78
N HIS A 214 -14.49 37.62 16.62
CA HIS A 214 -14.63 39.07 16.82
C HIS A 214 -13.51 39.89 16.15
N SER A 215 -12.45 39.24 15.66
CA SER A 215 -11.42 39.81 14.78
C SER A 215 -11.90 39.84 13.33
#